data_AF-A0A1V2LJM1-F1
#
_entry.id   AF-A0A1V2LJM1-F1
#
_cell.length_a   1.000
_cell.length_b   1.000
_cell.length_c   1.000
_cell.angle_alpha   90.00
_cell.angle_beta   90.00
_cell.angle_gamma   90.00
#
_symmetry.space_group_name_H-M   'P 1'
#
loop_
_entity.id
_entity.type
_entity.pdbx_description
1 polymer ?
#
loop_
_entity_poly.entity_id
_entity_poly.type
_entity_poly.pdbx_seq_one_letter_code
_entity_poly.pdbx_strand_id
1 'polypeptide(L)'
;MNFQQISPKLTLTNNIPNSSSNTKKKRPSSSVSLLTPEQRKENHINSENRRRAQIRSCFDELVKIVPDIDSTENRSELTILTKTANYIERLRSENAQLEKLRKGHDS
;
A
#
# COMPACT_ATOMS: atom_id res chain seq x y z
N MET A 1 -25.66 20.94 2.21
CA MET A 1 -24.57 20.12 2.77
C MET A 1 -23.47 20.06 1.73
N ASN A 2 -22.40 20.81 1.92
CA ASN A 2 -21.33 20.94 0.93
C ASN A 2 -20.25 19.91 1.24
N PHE A 3 -20.28 18.76 0.56
CA PHE A 3 -19.20 17.78 0.64
C PHE A 3 -18.08 18.23 -0.28
N GLN A 4 -17.17 19.06 0.25
CA GLN A 4 -15.97 19.45 -0.48
C GLN A 4 -15.09 18.20 -0.65
N GLN A 5 -15.13 17.64 -1.85
CA GLN A 5 -14.30 16.56 -2.33
C GLN A 5 -12.84 17.03 -2.38
N ILE A 6 -12.11 16.83 -1.28
CA ILE A 6 -10.67 17.08 -1.25
C ILE A 6 -10.00 15.86 -1.88
N SER A 7 -9.83 15.90 -3.20
CA SER A 7 -8.95 14.98 -3.92
C SER A 7 -7.49 15.23 -3.49
N PRO A 8 -6.76 14.26 -2.92
CA PRO A 8 -5.32 14.44 -2.75
C PRO A 8 -4.63 14.13 -4.08
N LYS A 9 -3.85 15.09 -4.57
CA LYS A 9 -2.88 14.86 -5.64
C LYS A 9 -2.00 13.66 -5.27
N LEU A 10 -1.87 12.73 -6.22
CA LEU A 10 -0.87 11.66 -6.20
C LEU A 10 0.53 12.29 -6.29
N THR A 11 1.16 12.55 -5.15
CA THR A 11 2.61 12.61 -5.06
C THR A 11 3.08 11.33 -4.40
N LEU A 12 3.60 10.42 -5.21
CA LEU A 12 4.31 9.23 -4.76
C LEU A 12 5.67 9.68 -4.18
N THR A 13 5.68 10.20 -2.96
CA THR A 13 6.92 10.36 -2.20
C THR A 13 6.97 9.28 -1.14
N ASN A 14 7.87 8.32 -1.32
CA ASN A 14 8.32 7.42 -0.26
C ASN A 14 8.79 8.25 0.92
N ASN A 15 7.94 8.42 1.92
CA ASN A 15 8.31 9.00 3.20
C ASN A 15 7.79 8.06 4.27
N ILE A 16 8.64 7.09 4.60
CA ILE A 16 8.58 6.33 5.85
C ILE A 16 8.77 7.38 6.96
N PRO A 17 7.80 7.65 7.85
CA PRO A 17 8.06 8.53 8.98
C PRO A 17 8.97 7.79 9.96
N ASN A 18 10.28 7.97 9.79
CA ASN A 18 11.27 7.66 10.80
C ASN A 18 11.06 8.66 11.95
N SER A 19 10.27 8.26 12.94
CA SER A 19 10.16 8.96 14.22
C SER A 19 11.45 8.71 15.01
N SER A 20 12.53 9.39 14.61
CA SER A 20 13.73 9.55 15.43
C SER A 20 13.95 11.02 15.72
N SER A 21 13.96 11.30 17.01
CA SER A 21 13.97 12.58 17.70
C SER A 21 15.19 13.49 17.42
N ASN A 22 14.96 14.79 17.69
CA ASN A 22 15.91 15.86 18.02
C ASN A 22 16.55 16.67 16.88
N THR A 23 15.91 17.80 16.52
CA THR A 23 16.61 19.09 16.43
C THR A 23 15.76 20.21 17.03
N LYS A 24 16.31 20.87 18.06
CA LYS A 24 15.71 21.99 18.78
C LYS A 24 15.76 23.27 17.93
N LYS A 25 14.62 23.87 17.59
CA LYS A 25 14.50 25.31 17.27
C LYS A 25 13.24 25.89 17.90
N LYS A 26 13.44 26.77 18.90
CA LYS A 26 12.41 27.58 19.58
C LYS A 26 11.98 28.75 18.70
N ARG A 27 10.67 29.01 18.52
CA ARG A 27 9.98 30.34 18.51
C ARG A 27 8.45 30.13 18.73
N PRO A 28 7.64 31.18 18.96
CA PRO A 28 7.14 31.63 20.26
C PRO A 28 5.69 31.18 20.56
N SER A 29 5.31 31.25 21.84
CA SER A 29 4.02 30.86 22.40
C SER A 29 2.88 31.84 22.11
N SER A 30 1.81 31.38 21.45
CA SER A 30 0.42 31.73 21.80
C SER A 30 -0.57 30.77 21.12
N SER A 31 -1.40 30.12 21.95
CA SER A 31 -2.68 29.47 21.60
C SER A 31 -2.76 28.47 20.43
N VAL A 32 -1.74 27.66 20.17
CA VAL A 32 -1.95 26.41 19.42
C VAL A 32 -2.58 25.40 20.38
N SER A 33 -3.90 25.50 20.55
CA SER A 33 -4.68 24.42 21.12
C SER A 33 -4.34 23.16 20.33
N LEU A 34 -3.60 22.26 20.99
CA LEU A 34 -3.48 20.85 20.62
C LEU A 34 -4.86 20.43 20.11
N LEU A 35 -4.91 19.89 18.88
CA LEU A 35 -6.12 19.32 18.24
C LEU A 35 -7.15 18.93 19.30
N THR A 36 -8.37 19.47 19.24
CA THR A 36 -9.40 19.18 20.23
C THR A 36 -9.57 17.65 20.35
N PRO A 37 -10.00 17.12 21.51
CA PRO A 37 -10.24 15.69 21.65
C PRO A 37 -11.09 15.12 20.50
N GLU A 38 -12.11 15.87 20.08
CA GLU A 38 -12.99 15.57 18.95
C GLU A 38 -12.20 15.54 17.64
N GLN A 39 -11.39 16.56 17.36
CA GLN A 39 -10.62 16.64 16.13
C GLN A 39 -9.50 15.59 16.04
N ARG A 40 -8.91 15.20 17.18
CA ARG A 40 -7.99 14.04 17.25
C ARG A 40 -8.70 12.74 16.91
N LYS A 41 -9.91 12.54 17.43
CA LYS A 41 -10.72 11.36 17.16
C LYS A 41 -11.10 11.27 15.68
N GLU A 42 -11.54 12.38 15.08
CA GLU A 42 -11.86 12.46 13.66
C GLU A 42 -10.64 12.18 12.78
N ASN A 43 -9.50 12.83 13.08
CA ASN A 43 -8.26 12.60 12.32
C ASN A 43 -7.76 11.15 12.43
N HIS A 44 -7.89 10.52 13.59
CA HIS A 44 -7.54 9.13 13.78
C HIS A 44 -8.41 8.20 12.91
N ILE A 45 -9.73 8.40 12.94
CA ILE A 45 -10.68 7.63 12.13
C ILE A 45 -10.38 7.81 10.64
N ASN A 46 -10.17 9.05 10.19
CA ASN A 46 -9.88 9.34 8.79
C ASN A 46 -8.53 8.75 8.34
N SER A 47 -7.51 8.84 9.18
CA SER A 47 -6.19 8.27 8.89
C SER A 47 -6.25 6.75 8.77
N GLU A 48 -6.99 6.08 9.65
CA GLU A 48 -7.16 4.63 9.60
C GLU A 48 -8.05 4.20 8.42
N ASN A 49 -9.12 4.94 8.11
CA ASN A 49 -9.92 4.69 6.92
C ASN A 49 -9.09 4.80 5.64
N ARG A 50 -8.26 5.84 5.54
CA ARG A 50 -7.33 6.01 4.42
C ARG A 50 -6.34 4.85 4.34
N ARG A 51 -5.73 4.48 5.48
CA ARG A 51 -4.80 3.34 5.55
C ARG A 51 -5.49 2.05 5.07
N ARG A 52 -6.70 1.76 5.52
CA ARG A 52 -7.48 0.59 5.10
C ARG A 52 -7.87 0.62 3.62
N ALA A 53 -8.22 1.78 3.10
CA ALA A 53 -8.53 1.94 1.68
C ALA A 53 -7.29 1.69 0.81
N GLN A 54 -6.12 2.16 1.24
CA GLN A 54 -4.85 1.89 0.55
C GLN A 54 -4.52 0.40 0.53
N ILE A 55 -4.65 -0.29 1.68
CA ILE A 55 -4.42 -1.73 1.76
C ILE A 55 -5.35 -2.48 0.79
N ARG A 56 -6.65 -2.15 0.78
CA ARG A 56 -7.62 -2.75 -0.14
C ARG A 56 -7.25 -2.52 -1.60
N SER A 57 -6.87 -1.30 -1.97
CA SER A 57 -6.44 -0.98 -3.34
C SER A 57 -5.23 -1.82 -3.76
N CYS A 58 -4.28 -2.09 -2.86
CA CYS A 58 -3.16 -2.97 -3.17
C CYS A 58 -3.62 -4.42 -3.44
N PHE A 59 -4.57 -4.94 -2.66
CA PHE A 59 -5.17 -6.25 -2.92
C PHE A 59 -5.93 -6.29 -4.25
N ASP A 60 -6.65 -5.23 -4.60
CA ASP A 60 -7.34 -5.13 -5.89
C ASP A 60 -6.35 -5.16 -7.06
N GLU A 61 -5.16 -4.56 -6.91
CA GLU A 61 -4.08 -4.67 -7.91
C GLU A 61 -3.51 -6.09 -8.00
N LEU A 62 -3.34 -6.80 -6.87
CA LEU A 62 -2.91 -8.20 -6.88
C LEU A 62 -3.90 -9.09 -7.65
N VAL A 63 -5.20 -8.89 -7.44
CA VAL A 63 -6.26 -9.64 -8.14
C VAL A 63 -6.18 -9.43 -9.66
N LYS A 64 -5.80 -8.23 -10.13
CA LYS A 64 -5.69 -7.95 -11.57
C LYS A 64 -4.49 -8.62 -12.23
N ILE A 65 -3.38 -8.76 -11.52
CA ILE A 65 -2.11 -9.23 -12.10
C ILE A 65 -1.93 -10.75 -11.94
N VAL A 66 -2.52 -11.37 -10.92
CA VAL A 66 -2.37 -12.80 -10.66
C VAL A 66 -3.49 -13.54 -11.41
N PRO A 67 -3.16 -14.31 -12.46
CA PRO A 67 -4.17 -14.94 -13.32
C PRO A 67 -5.00 -16.02 -12.60
N ASP A 68 -4.45 -16.56 -11.51
CA ASP A 68 -5.05 -17.67 -10.79
C ASP A 68 -6.10 -17.22 -9.76
N ILE A 69 -6.34 -15.91 -9.60
CA ILE A 69 -7.35 -15.35 -8.69
C ILE A 69 -8.64 -15.05 -9.45
N ASP A 70 -9.72 -15.74 -9.11
CA ASP A 70 -11.03 -15.51 -9.72
C ASP A 70 -11.82 -14.42 -8.98
N SER A 71 -12.77 -13.81 -9.69
CA SER A 71 -13.72 -12.81 -9.20
C SER A 71 -14.55 -13.25 -7.99
N THR A 72 -14.68 -14.56 -7.77
CA THR A 72 -15.37 -15.18 -6.62
C THR A 72 -14.49 -15.24 -5.36
N GLU A 73 -13.16 -15.31 -5.53
CA GLU A 73 -12.19 -15.49 -4.45
C GLU A 73 -11.45 -14.20 -4.08
N ASN A 74 -11.65 -13.13 -4.85
CA ASN A 74 -11.03 -11.80 -4.67
C ASN A 74 -11.38 -11.08 -3.36
N ARG A 75 -12.19 -11.69 -2.49
CA ARG A 75 -12.53 -11.14 -1.16
C ARG A 75 -11.72 -11.74 -0.01
N SER A 76 -11.05 -12.86 -0.24
CA SER A 76 -10.26 -13.53 0.80
C SER A 76 -8.80 -13.06 0.76
N GLU A 77 -8.40 -12.25 1.74
CA GLU A 77 -7.02 -11.74 1.85
C GLU A 77 -5.99 -12.89 1.89
N LEU A 78 -6.29 -13.95 2.66
CA LEU A 78 -5.42 -15.13 2.75
C LEU A 78 -5.28 -15.82 1.39
N THR A 79 -6.39 -16.07 0.70
CA THR A 79 -6.38 -16.74 -0.61
C THR A 79 -5.59 -15.92 -1.63
N ILE A 80 -5.77 -14.60 -1.66
CA ILE A 80 -5.04 -13.71 -2.56
C ILE A 80 -3.54 -13.81 -2.30
N LEU A 81 -3.10 -13.72 -1.03
CA LEU A 81 -1.68 -13.81 -0.68
C LEU A 81 -1.08 -15.17 -1.05
N THR A 82 -1.77 -16.27 -0.72
CA THR A 82 -1.31 -17.63 -1.05
C THR A 82 -1.15 -17.82 -2.56
N LYS A 83 -2.15 -17.42 -3.35
CA LYS A 83 -2.08 -17.53 -4.82
C LYS A 83 -1.01 -16.63 -5.41
N THR A 84 -0.85 -15.42 -4.88
CA THR A 84 0.22 -14.49 -5.29
C THR A 84 1.60 -15.11 -5.05
N ALA A 85 1.84 -15.71 -3.88
CA ALA A 85 3.10 -16.37 -3.57
C ALA A 85 3.39 -17.54 -4.53
N ASN A 86 2.38 -18.38 -4.78
CA ASN A 86 2.49 -19.49 -5.73
C ASN A 86 2.82 -19.00 -7.15
N TYR A 87 2.19 -17.91 -7.58
CA TYR A 87 2.43 -17.32 -8.90
C TYR A 87 3.87 -16.81 -9.05
N ILE A 88 4.42 -16.15 -8.03
CA ILE A 88 5.82 -15.70 -8.03
C ILE A 88 6.79 -16.87 -8.18
N GLU A 89 6.58 -17.96 -7.43
CA GLU A 89 7.43 -19.15 -7.52
C GLU A 89 7.33 -19.82 -8.91
N ARG A 90 6.13 -19.85 -9.49
CA ARG A 90 5.93 -20.33 -10.87
C ARG A 90 6.69 -19.49 -11.88
N LEU A 91 6.57 -18.17 -11.84
CA LEU A 91 7.31 -17.26 -12.73
C LEU A 91 8.83 -17.43 -12.61
N ARG A 92 9.35 -17.64 -11.40
CA ARG A 92 10.77 -17.92 -11.17
C ARG A 92 11.21 -19.22 -11.84
N SER A 93 10.42 -20.28 -11.69
CA SER A 93 10.68 -21.57 -12.33
C SER A 93 10.67 -21.48 -13.86
N GLU A 94 9.64 -20.84 -14.42
CA GLU A 94 9.51 -20.61 -15.87
C GLU A 94 10.70 -19.81 -16.41
N ASN A 95 11.07 -18.70 -15.76
CA ASN A 95 12.24 -17.90 -16.14
C ASN A 95 13.54 -18.72 -16.10
N ALA A 96 13.73 -19.57 -15.08
CA ALA A 96 14.91 -20.41 -14.97
C ALA A 96 14.98 -21.46 -16.09
N GLN A 97 13.83 -22.01 -16.52
CA GLN A 97 13.76 -22.92 -17.66
C GLN A 97 14.07 -22.21 -18.97
N LEU A 98 13.49 -21.03 -19.20
CA LEU A 98 13.76 -20.22 -20.39
C LEU A 98 15.23 -19.82 -20.51
N GLU A 99 15.87 -19.46 -19.40
CA GLU A 99 17.31 -19.16 -19.39
C GLU A 99 18.18 -20.37 -19.74
N LYS A 100 17.79 -21.58 -19.34
CA LYS A 100 18.49 -22.81 -19.74
C LYS A 100 18.34 -23.07 -21.23
N LEU A 101 17.13 -22.90 -21.77
CA LEU A 101 16.86 -23.06 -23.20
C LEU A 101 17.64 -22.05 -24.05
N ARG A 102 17.67 -20.77 -23.63
CA ARG A 102 18.45 -19.73 -24.32
C ARG A 102 19.92 -20.12 -24.43
N LYS A 103 20.53 -20.50 -23.32
CA LYS A 103 21.96 -20.88 -23.26
C LYS A 103 22.28 -22.13 -24.09
N GLY A 104 21.33 -23.07 -24.20
CA GLY A 104 21.47 -24.27 -25.01
C GLY A 104 21.34 -24.06 -26.52
N HIS A 105 20.79 -22.93 -26.97
CA HIS A 105 20.71 -22.57 -28.39
C HIS A 105 21.95 -21.80 -28.88
N ASP A 106 22.65 -21.11 -27.96
CA ASP A 106 23.87 -20.34 -28.26
C ASP A 106 25.17 -21.19 -28.18
N SER A 107 25.07 -22.51 -27.92
CA SER A 107 26.19 -23.47 -27.84
C SER A 107 26.16 -24.46 -28.99
#